data_AF-A0A178BVL6-F1
#
_entry.id   AF-A0A178BVL6-F1
#
_cell.length_a   1.000
_cell.length_b   1.000
_cell.length_c   1.000
_cell.angle_alpha   90.00
_cell.angle_beta   90.00
_cell.angle_gamma   90.00
#
_symmetry.space_group_name_H-M   'P 1'
#
loop_
_entity.id
_entity.type
_entity.pdbx_description
1 polymer ?
#
loop_
_entity_poly.entity_id
_entity_poly.type
_entity_poly.pdbx_seq_one_letter_code
_entity_poly.pdbx_strand_id
1 'polypeptide(L)'
;MHTVPSIRALHALRALTRLTASASKYTPAIPRAVSSPLQLALRPHHRTFSTTPSLSVTLNQLRTRLGSRKPKKLRHAVSPALSAAKRPAMKGVCLKVGITKPKKPNSGQRKTAKVRLSSGRVVSAYIPGEGHNVQQHSVVLVRGGRSQDCPGVRYHLVRGAFDLSVQIRYQEAEDDMIADCAF
;
A
#
# COMPACT_ATOMS: atom_id res chain seq x y z
N MET A 1 26.88 9.50 -51.75
CA MET A 1 27.77 9.07 -50.65
C MET A 1 28.00 10.25 -49.73
N HIS A 2 27.12 10.48 -48.74
CA HIS A 2 27.28 11.54 -47.74
C HIS A 2 27.10 10.93 -46.35
N THR A 3 28.20 10.83 -45.62
CA THR A 3 28.26 10.30 -44.25
C THR A 3 28.02 11.44 -43.26
N VAL A 4 26.96 11.33 -42.45
CA VAL A 4 26.68 12.23 -41.32
C VAL A 4 27.53 11.79 -40.12
N PRO A 5 28.33 12.68 -39.49
CA PRO A 5 29.10 12.32 -38.30
C PRO A 5 28.22 12.23 -37.04
N SER A 6 28.54 11.25 -36.21
CA SER A 6 27.84 10.85 -34.97
C SER A 6 27.96 11.87 -33.82
N ILE A 7 26.90 11.98 -33.02
CA ILE A 7 26.68 12.91 -31.89
C ILE A 7 27.70 12.77 -30.74
N ARG A 8 28.60 11.77 -30.77
CA ARG A 8 29.68 11.62 -29.78
C ARG A 8 30.91 12.52 -30.02
N ALA A 9 31.02 13.22 -31.14
CA ALA A 9 32.20 14.04 -31.47
C ALA A 9 32.19 15.47 -30.87
N LEU A 10 31.06 15.95 -30.34
CA LEU A 10 30.90 17.34 -29.91
C LEU A 10 31.27 17.65 -28.44
N HIS A 11 31.67 16.65 -27.65
CA HIS A 11 32.03 16.84 -26.24
C HIS A 11 33.54 16.96 -25.95
N ALA A 12 34.41 16.82 -26.96
CA ALA A 12 35.86 16.76 -26.76
C ALA A 12 36.63 18.09 -26.99
N LEU A 13 35.95 19.21 -27.27
CA LEU A 13 36.61 20.50 -27.62
C LEU A 13 36.54 21.61 -26.55
N ARG A 14 36.22 21.28 -25.29
CA ARG A 14 36.16 22.29 -24.20
C ARG A 14 37.32 22.24 -23.20
N ALA A 15 38.42 21.59 -23.53
CA ALA A 15 39.52 21.36 -22.58
C ALA A 15 40.88 21.86 -23.07
N LEU A 16 40.97 23.06 -23.67
CA LEU A 16 42.26 23.72 -23.94
C LEU A 16 42.15 25.24 -23.93
N THR A 17 42.31 25.86 -22.75
CA THR A 17 42.92 27.20 -22.63
C THR A 17 43.67 27.26 -21.31
N ARG A 18 45.00 27.08 -21.39
CA ARG A 18 45.95 27.24 -20.28
C ARG A 18 46.25 28.73 -20.07
N LEU A 19 46.40 29.09 -18.78
CA LEU A 19 47.39 29.98 -18.16
C LEU A 19 48.08 31.05 -19.03
N THR A 20 48.05 32.31 -18.58
CA THR A 20 49.22 33.08 -18.10
C THR A 20 48.79 34.51 -17.74
N ALA A 21 48.97 34.93 -16.49
CA ALA A 21 49.28 36.33 -16.17
C ALA A 21 50.03 36.38 -14.83
N SER A 22 51.28 36.85 -14.92
CA SER A 22 52.26 36.94 -13.85
C SER A 22 52.10 38.24 -13.04
N ALA A 23 52.69 38.19 -11.86
CA ALA A 23 52.74 39.15 -10.76
C ALA A 23 53.06 40.61 -11.11
N SER A 24 52.58 41.57 -10.29
CA SER A 24 53.41 42.24 -9.27
C SER A 24 52.80 43.56 -8.76
N LYS A 25 53.10 43.86 -7.48
CA LYS A 25 53.13 45.14 -6.71
C LYS A 25 52.13 45.17 -5.53
N TYR A 26 52.51 44.76 -4.31
CA TYR A 26 53.25 45.48 -3.24
C TYR A 26 52.37 46.56 -2.54
N THR A 27 51.68 46.22 -1.44
CA THR A 27 51.86 46.65 0.00
C THR A 27 50.80 47.64 0.50
N PRO A 28 50.65 47.88 1.83
CA PRO A 28 51.22 47.19 3.01
C PRO A 28 50.17 46.67 4.01
N ALA A 29 50.66 45.82 4.92
CA ALA A 29 49.97 45.34 6.10
C ALA A 29 49.76 46.45 7.14
N ILE A 30 48.56 46.53 7.70
CA ILE A 30 48.27 47.27 8.93
C ILE A 30 48.09 46.23 10.05
N PRO A 31 48.96 46.16 11.07
CA PRO A 31 48.73 45.31 12.22
C PRO A 31 47.82 46.06 13.21
N ARG A 32 46.65 45.50 13.52
CA ARG A 32 45.86 45.95 14.68
C ARG A 32 45.49 44.77 15.57
N ALA A 33 46.26 44.72 16.65
CA ALA A 33 45.90 44.41 18.04
C ALA A 33 45.06 43.16 18.32
N VAL A 34 45.72 42.27 19.06
CA VAL A 34 45.15 41.19 19.85
C VAL A 34 44.32 41.80 20.99
N SER A 35 43.04 41.46 21.09
CA SER A 35 42.30 41.50 22.36
C SER A 35 41.08 40.58 22.31
N SER A 36 41.27 39.31 22.67
CA SER A 36 40.23 38.52 23.33
C SER A 36 40.20 38.90 24.83
N PRO A 37 39.13 38.66 25.61
CA PRO A 37 37.72 38.42 25.27
C PRO A 37 36.77 39.33 26.10
N LEU A 38 35.79 39.99 25.49
CA LEU A 38 34.60 40.40 26.26
C LEU A 38 33.63 39.22 26.24
N GLN A 39 33.61 38.47 27.34
CA GLN A 39 32.57 37.49 27.64
C GLN A 39 31.22 38.22 27.59
N LEU A 40 30.54 38.13 26.45
CA LEU A 40 29.12 38.44 26.39
C LEU A 40 28.44 37.31 27.17
N ALA A 41 28.24 37.52 28.47
CA ALA A 41 27.34 36.71 29.27
C ALA A 41 25.95 36.88 28.64
N LEU A 42 25.63 36.01 27.68
CA LEU A 42 24.27 35.79 27.22
C LEU A 42 23.50 35.24 28.42
N ARG A 43 22.99 36.15 29.25
CA ARG A 43 21.94 35.82 30.19
C ARG A 43 20.79 35.29 29.32
N PRO A 44 20.34 34.04 29.50
CA PRO A 44 19.09 33.64 28.88
C PRO A 44 18.02 34.48 29.56
N HIS A 45 17.61 35.58 28.93
CA HIS A 45 16.32 36.18 29.25
C HIS A 45 15.27 35.17 28.82
N HIS A 46 14.99 34.25 29.73
CA HIS A 46 13.76 33.50 29.76
C HIS A 46 12.62 34.50 29.66
N ARG A 47 12.09 34.67 28.44
CA ARG A 47 10.78 35.27 28.24
C ARG A 47 9.77 34.19 28.62
N THR A 48 9.34 34.26 29.87
CA THR A 48 8.15 33.59 30.37
C THR A 48 6.92 34.13 29.63
N PHE A 49 6.05 33.23 29.19
CA PHE A 49 4.71 33.48 28.66
C PHE A 49 4.62 34.04 27.23
N SER A 50 4.79 33.13 26.26
CA SER A 50 4.01 33.19 25.03
C SER A 50 2.73 32.38 25.24
N THR A 51 1.56 32.99 25.07
CA THR A 51 0.23 32.35 25.20
C THR A 51 -0.14 31.48 24.00
N THR A 52 0.64 31.56 22.92
CA THR A 52 0.41 30.73 21.72
C THR A 52 1.17 29.41 21.85
N PRO A 53 0.52 28.25 21.70
CA PRO A 53 1.21 26.97 21.72
C PRO A 53 2.26 26.93 20.60
N SER A 54 3.44 26.38 20.90
CA SER A 54 4.49 26.21 19.88
C SER A 54 3.99 25.27 18.79
N LEU A 55 3.93 25.78 17.56
CA LEU A 55 3.60 24.93 16.40
C LEU A 55 4.77 23.98 16.16
N SER A 56 4.47 22.71 15.93
CA SER A 56 5.47 21.65 15.69
C SER A 56 6.31 21.87 14.41
N VAL A 57 5.94 22.84 13.57
CA VAL A 57 6.53 23.14 12.27
C VAL A 57 6.36 24.64 12.00
N THR A 58 7.34 25.28 11.35
CA THR A 58 7.26 26.71 10.97
C THR A 58 6.32 26.94 9.78
N LEU A 59 5.77 28.15 9.66
CA LEU A 59 4.90 28.53 8.53
C LEU A 59 5.61 28.31 7.18
N ASN A 60 6.89 28.68 7.08
CA ASN A 60 7.67 28.52 5.86
C ASN A 60 7.91 27.04 5.50
N GLN A 61 8.07 26.16 6.48
CA GLN A 61 8.15 24.71 6.26
C GLN A 61 6.82 24.12 5.77
N LEU A 62 5.69 24.61 6.29
CA LEU A 62 4.36 24.23 5.80
C LEU A 62 4.12 24.75 4.37
N ARG A 63 4.47 26.02 4.12
CA ARG A 63 4.28 26.69 2.81
C ARG A 63 5.11 26.03 1.71
N THR A 64 6.35 25.69 2.00
CA THR A 64 7.25 25.05 1.02
C THR A 64 6.98 23.55 0.85
N ARG A 65 6.13 22.94 1.72
CA ARG A 65 5.90 21.48 1.82
C ARG A 65 7.18 20.64 1.91
N LEU A 66 8.33 21.26 2.20
CA LEU A 66 9.62 20.61 2.35
C LEU A 66 9.62 19.87 3.70
N GLY A 67 9.05 18.67 3.70
CA GLY A 67 9.18 17.69 4.80
C GLY A 67 7.99 17.57 5.76
N SER A 68 7.04 18.51 5.78
CA SER A 68 6.12 18.62 6.93
C SER A 68 4.79 17.86 6.85
N ARG A 69 4.28 17.54 5.66
CA ARG A 69 3.00 16.80 5.52
C ARG A 69 3.10 15.75 4.42
N LYS A 70 3.68 14.59 4.74
CA LYS A 70 3.58 13.41 3.87
C LYS A 70 2.15 12.88 3.94
N PRO A 71 1.52 12.52 2.80
CA PRO A 71 0.21 11.90 2.83
C PRO A 71 0.28 10.59 3.62
N LYS A 72 -0.73 10.31 4.44
CA LYS A 72 -0.83 9.04 5.15
C LYS A 72 -0.90 7.91 4.12
N LYS A 73 -0.09 6.87 4.31
CA LYS A 73 -0.13 5.68 3.44
C LYS A 73 -1.54 5.08 3.47
N LEU A 74 -2.11 4.85 2.29
CA LEU A 74 -3.42 4.20 2.14
C LEU A 74 -3.35 2.76 2.69
N ARG A 75 -4.42 2.36 3.39
CA ARG A 75 -4.53 0.98 3.89
C ARG A 75 -4.75 0.03 2.72
N HIS A 76 -4.24 -1.19 2.82
CA HIS A 76 -4.52 -2.22 1.82
C HIS A 76 -6.01 -2.59 1.85
N ALA A 77 -6.64 -2.60 0.67
CA ALA A 77 -8.02 -3.05 0.55
C ALA A 77 -8.15 -4.54 0.92
N VAL A 78 -9.27 -4.90 1.54
CA VAL A 78 -9.60 -6.29 1.88
C VAL A 78 -9.65 -7.16 0.62
N SER A 79 -10.30 -6.64 -0.43
CA SER A 79 -10.50 -7.30 -1.71
C SER A 79 -9.96 -6.44 -2.86
N PRO A 80 -8.63 -6.46 -3.12
CA PRO A 80 -7.99 -5.55 -4.07
C PRO A 80 -8.50 -5.63 -5.52
N ALA A 81 -8.95 -6.80 -5.98
CA ALA A 81 -9.42 -6.98 -7.35
C ALA A 81 -10.75 -6.25 -7.62
N LEU A 82 -11.66 -6.25 -6.63
CA LEU A 82 -12.94 -5.54 -6.72
C LEU A 82 -12.75 -4.04 -6.46
N SER A 83 -11.91 -3.70 -5.46
CA SER A 83 -11.61 -2.30 -5.12
C SER A 83 -10.91 -1.56 -6.25
N ALA A 84 -9.99 -2.21 -6.97
CA ALA A 84 -9.31 -1.61 -8.13
C ALA A 84 -10.30 -1.27 -9.26
N ALA A 85 -11.31 -2.13 -9.47
CA ALA A 85 -12.35 -1.90 -10.47
C ALA A 85 -13.50 -0.98 -9.97
N LYS A 86 -13.48 -0.57 -8.69
CA LYS A 86 -14.57 0.17 -8.01
C LYS A 86 -15.96 -0.48 -8.19
N ARG A 87 -16.03 -1.82 -8.06
CA ARG A 87 -17.28 -2.58 -8.19
C ARG A 87 -17.60 -3.36 -6.91
N PRO A 88 -18.87 -3.46 -6.50
CA PRO A 88 -19.26 -4.24 -5.32
C PRO A 88 -19.10 -5.75 -5.53
N ALA A 89 -19.41 -6.22 -6.75
CA ALA A 89 -19.27 -7.61 -7.15
C ALA A 89 -18.86 -7.73 -8.62
N MET A 90 -18.26 -8.87 -9.00
CA MET A 90 -17.84 -9.16 -10.36
C MET A 90 -18.16 -10.61 -10.74
N LYS A 91 -18.56 -10.79 -11.99
CA LYS A 91 -18.72 -12.12 -12.61
C LYS A 91 -17.35 -12.79 -12.77
N GLY A 92 -17.30 -14.09 -12.59
CA GLY A 92 -16.11 -14.90 -12.85
C GLY A 92 -16.45 -16.33 -13.22
N VAL A 93 -15.45 -17.04 -13.71
CA VAL A 93 -15.51 -18.46 -14.07
C VAL A 93 -14.61 -19.25 -13.13
N CYS A 94 -15.13 -20.33 -12.56
CA CYS A 94 -14.38 -21.22 -11.68
C CYS A 94 -13.33 -22.01 -12.48
N LEU A 95 -12.10 -22.00 -12.01
CA LEU A 95 -10.98 -22.77 -12.56
C LEU A 95 -10.80 -24.09 -11.83
N LYS A 96 -10.94 -24.08 -10.50
CA LYS A 96 -10.80 -25.27 -9.66
C LYS A 96 -11.60 -25.06 -8.38
N VAL A 97 -12.32 -26.10 -7.98
CA VAL A 97 -12.97 -26.18 -6.68
C VAL A 97 -12.14 -27.07 -5.77
N GLY A 98 -12.00 -26.71 -4.50
CA GLY A 98 -11.18 -27.45 -3.57
C GLY A 98 -11.51 -27.15 -2.12
N ILE A 99 -10.77 -27.81 -1.23
CA ILE A 99 -10.92 -27.67 0.22
C ILE A 99 -9.62 -27.10 0.76
N THR A 100 -9.72 -26.05 1.58
CA THR A 100 -8.59 -25.43 2.26
C THR A 100 -8.71 -25.69 3.77
N LYS A 101 -7.62 -26.13 4.39
CA LYS A 101 -7.56 -26.25 5.85
C LYS A 101 -7.42 -24.84 6.47
N PRO A 102 -8.18 -24.53 7.53
CA PRO A 102 -8.08 -23.23 8.20
C PRO A 102 -6.73 -23.06 8.92
N LYS A 103 -6.41 -21.83 9.30
CA LYS A 103 -5.32 -21.54 10.24
C LYS A 103 -5.64 -22.13 11.63
N LYS A 104 -4.61 -22.59 12.35
CA LYS A 104 -4.69 -22.89 13.79
C LYS A 104 -5.18 -21.62 14.53
N PRO A 105 -6.05 -21.67 15.56
CA PRO A 105 -6.50 -22.81 16.38
C PRO A 105 -7.64 -23.64 15.77
N ASN A 106 -8.25 -23.17 14.69
CA ASN A 106 -9.44 -23.77 14.13
C ASN A 106 -9.06 -25.04 13.34
N SER A 107 -9.93 -26.05 13.35
CA SER A 107 -9.83 -27.26 12.54
C SER A 107 -11.04 -27.38 11.61
N GLY A 108 -11.00 -28.28 10.64
CA GLY A 108 -12.12 -28.52 9.71
C GLY A 108 -11.76 -28.43 8.24
N GLN A 109 -12.79 -28.31 7.39
CA GLN A 109 -12.67 -28.28 5.93
C GLN A 109 -13.43 -27.08 5.38
N ARG A 110 -12.74 -26.12 4.75
CA ARG A 110 -13.35 -24.92 4.17
C ARG A 110 -13.44 -25.07 2.64
N LYS A 111 -14.66 -24.97 2.11
CA LYS A 111 -14.93 -25.06 0.67
C LYS A 111 -14.47 -23.77 -0.01
N THR A 112 -13.52 -23.89 -0.93
CA THR A 112 -12.94 -22.75 -1.66
C THR A 112 -12.91 -23.01 -3.16
N ALA A 113 -12.90 -21.93 -3.94
CA ALA A 113 -12.80 -21.99 -5.39
C ALA A 113 -11.75 -21.00 -5.89
N LYS A 114 -10.95 -21.42 -6.88
CA LYS A 114 -10.16 -20.54 -7.72
C LYS A 114 -11.05 -20.02 -8.84
N VAL A 115 -11.15 -18.71 -8.96
CA VAL A 115 -12.05 -18.05 -9.91
C VAL A 115 -11.25 -17.05 -10.74
N ARG A 116 -11.43 -17.09 -12.06
CA ARG A 116 -10.95 -16.05 -12.97
C ARG A 116 -12.05 -15.01 -13.11
N LEU A 117 -11.82 -13.80 -12.59
CA LEU A 117 -12.75 -12.69 -12.72
C LEU A 117 -12.80 -12.22 -14.18
N SER A 118 -13.87 -11.50 -14.54
CA SER A 118 -13.95 -10.82 -15.84
C SER A 118 -12.85 -9.77 -16.07
N SER A 119 -12.20 -9.28 -15.01
CA SER A 119 -10.98 -8.45 -15.11
C SER A 119 -9.72 -9.24 -15.48
N GLY A 120 -9.81 -10.55 -15.67
CA GLY A 120 -8.68 -11.44 -15.94
C GLY A 120 -7.90 -11.88 -14.70
N ARG A 121 -8.10 -11.24 -13.54
CA ARG A 121 -7.42 -11.60 -12.29
C ARG A 121 -7.94 -12.91 -11.74
N VAL A 122 -7.02 -13.81 -11.37
CA VAL A 122 -7.35 -15.06 -10.69
C VAL A 122 -7.36 -14.83 -9.18
N VAL A 123 -8.47 -15.19 -8.54
CA VAL A 123 -8.69 -15.00 -7.10
C VAL A 123 -9.14 -16.30 -6.43
N SER A 124 -8.86 -16.42 -5.13
CA SER A 124 -9.43 -17.49 -4.30
C SER A 124 -10.67 -16.96 -3.57
N ALA A 125 -11.81 -17.61 -3.77
CA ALA A 125 -13.09 -17.25 -3.15
C ALA A 125 -13.59 -18.37 -2.22
N TYR A 126 -14.24 -17.98 -1.12
CA TYR A 126 -14.91 -18.88 -0.19
C TYR A 126 -16.34 -19.17 -0.67
N ILE A 127 -16.77 -20.41 -0.55
CA ILE A 127 -18.14 -20.84 -0.84
C ILE A 127 -18.90 -20.88 0.50
N PRO A 128 -19.85 -19.97 0.76
CA PRO A 128 -20.60 -19.94 2.01
C PRO A 128 -21.69 -21.01 2.05
N GLY A 129 -22.07 -21.42 3.27
CA GLY A 129 -23.15 -22.37 3.54
C GLY A 129 -22.76 -23.84 3.35
N GLU A 130 -23.76 -24.70 3.52
CA GLU A 130 -23.65 -26.15 3.36
C GLU A 130 -23.94 -26.57 1.93
N GLY A 131 -23.38 -27.73 1.53
CA GLY A 131 -23.38 -28.16 0.12
C GLY A 131 -22.76 -27.14 -0.83
N HIS A 132 -22.62 -27.47 -2.12
CA HIS A 132 -22.48 -26.52 -3.23
C HIS A 132 -22.55 -27.29 -4.55
N ASN A 133 -23.05 -26.65 -5.61
CA ASN A 133 -23.12 -27.21 -6.95
C ASN A 133 -22.00 -26.68 -7.88
N VAL A 134 -20.98 -26.00 -7.34
CA VAL A 134 -19.93 -25.39 -8.17
C VAL A 134 -19.01 -26.47 -8.69
N GLN A 135 -18.82 -26.47 -10.01
CA GLN A 135 -17.87 -27.31 -10.69
C GLN A 135 -16.80 -26.44 -11.36
N GLN A 136 -15.86 -27.09 -12.02
CA GLN A 136 -14.96 -26.39 -12.93
C GLN A 136 -15.79 -25.77 -14.07
N HIS A 137 -15.41 -24.57 -14.50
CA HIS A 137 -16.09 -23.77 -15.53
C HIS A 137 -17.46 -23.21 -15.18
N SER A 138 -18.00 -23.48 -13.99
CA SER A 138 -19.22 -22.82 -13.52
C SER A 138 -19.02 -21.30 -13.45
N VAL A 139 -20.06 -20.57 -13.83
CA VAL A 139 -20.15 -19.13 -13.78
C VAL A 139 -20.67 -18.71 -12.42
N VAL A 140 -19.95 -17.80 -11.76
CA VAL A 140 -20.25 -17.39 -10.38
C VAL A 140 -20.14 -15.87 -10.21
N LEU A 141 -20.88 -15.35 -9.22
CA LEU A 141 -20.77 -13.96 -8.80
C LEU A 141 -19.86 -13.86 -7.57
N VAL A 142 -18.81 -13.07 -7.67
CA VAL A 142 -17.82 -12.86 -6.61
C VAL A 142 -18.06 -11.51 -5.93
N ARG A 143 -18.22 -11.52 -4.60
CA ARG A 143 -18.30 -10.32 -3.76
C ARG A 143 -17.06 -10.13 -2.91
N GLY A 144 -16.90 -8.91 -2.39
CA GLY A 144 -15.85 -8.58 -1.42
C GLY A 144 -16.08 -9.27 -0.08
N GLY A 145 -14.99 -9.52 0.64
CA GLY A 145 -15.01 -10.11 1.98
C GLY A 145 -13.89 -11.13 2.16
N ARG A 146 -13.23 -11.12 3.31
CA ARG A 146 -12.12 -12.02 3.61
C ARG A 146 -12.59 -13.11 4.57
N SER A 147 -12.34 -14.36 4.21
CA SER A 147 -12.42 -15.46 5.17
C SER A 147 -11.29 -15.31 6.17
N GLN A 148 -11.62 -15.13 7.44
CA GLN A 148 -10.62 -14.87 8.48
C GLN A 148 -9.79 -16.11 8.80
N ASP A 149 -10.37 -17.29 8.57
CA ASP A 149 -9.77 -18.60 8.84
C ASP A 149 -8.79 -19.03 7.76
N CYS A 150 -9.12 -18.79 6.49
CA CYS A 150 -8.31 -19.26 5.37
C CYS A 150 -7.30 -18.21 4.92
N PRO A 151 -5.98 -18.48 4.98
CA PRO A 151 -5.00 -17.57 4.43
C PRO A 151 -5.18 -17.44 2.91
N GLY A 152 -5.06 -16.22 2.39
CA GLY A 152 -5.16 -15.94 0.95
C GLY A 152 -6.57 -15.91 0.36
N VAL A 153 -7.62 -16.28 1.11
CA VAL A 153 -9.02 -16.24 0.64
C VAL A 153 -9.66 -14.89 1.00
N ARG A 154 -9.69 -13.99 0.02
CA ARG A 154 -10.08 -12.58 0.19
C ARG A 154 -11.40 -12.21 -0.53
N TYR A 155 -12.15 -13.22 -0.96
CA TYR A 155 -13.41 -13.05 -1.66
C TYR A 155 -14.42 -14.09 -1.21
N HIS A 156 -15.71 -13.79 -1.38
CA HIS A 156 -16.80 -14.75 -1.17
C HIS A 156 -17.60 -14.88 -2.46
N LEU A 157 -18.13 -16.07 -2.70
CA LEU A 157 -19.14 -16.26 -3.72
C LEU A 157 -20.52 -15.89 -3.18
N VAL A 158 -21.37 -15.33 -4.04
CA VAL A 158 -22.77 -15.01 -3.73
C VAL A 158 -23.62 -16.24 -4.06
N ARG A 159 -24.48 -16.65 -3.12
CA ARG A 159 -25.47 -17.70 -3.32
C ARG A 159 -26.72 -17.14 -3.98
N GLY A 160 -27.40 -17.95 -4.80
CA GLY A 160 -28.58 -17.54 -5.55
C GLY A 160 -28.26 -16.70 -6.81
N ALA A 161 -27.00 -16.70 -7.26
CA ALA A 161 -26.57 -15.93 -8.42
C ALA A 161 -25.78 -16.81 -9.40
N PHE A 162 -26.12 -16.73 -10.70
CA PHE A 162 -25.62 -17.61 -11.75
C PHE A 162 -25.77 -19.10 -11.38
N ASP A 163 -24.73 -19.91 -11.58
CA ASP A 163 -24.79 -21.38 -11.39
C ASP A 163 -24.75 -21.78 -9.90
N LEU A 164 -24.51 -20.80 -9.01
CA LEU A 164 -24.51 -21.00 -7.57
C LEU A 164 -25.94 -20.96 -7.02
N SER A 165 -26.63 -22.09 -7.16
CA SER A 165 -27.95 -22.29 -6.57
C SER A 165 -27.91 -22.31 -5.03
N VAL A 166 -29.05 -21.97 -4.44
CA VAL A 166 -29.30 -22.15 -3.02
C VAL A 166 -29.66 -23.62 -2.82
N GLN A 167 -28.76 -24.40 -2.24
CA GLN A 167 -29.08 -25.75 -1.77
C GLN A 167 -29.55 -25.60 -0.32
N ILE A 168 -30.86 -25.67 -0.11
CA ILE A 168 -31.43 -25.82 1.23
C ILE A 168 -31.55 -27.32 1.45
N ARG A 169 -30.82 -27.87 2.44
CA ARG A 169 -31.22 -29.16 3.01
C ARG A 169 -32.15 -28.85 4.17
N TYR A 170 -33.39 -29.33 4.08
CA TYR A 170 -34.32 -29.39 5.20
C TYR A 170 -34.10 -30.76 5.88
N GLN A 171 -33.04 -30.95 6.67
CA GLN A 171 -32.93 -32.22 7.39
C GLN A 171 -32.06 -32.27 8.66
N GLU A 172 -31.41 -31.20 9.10
CA GLU A 172 -30.64 -31.22 10.35
C GLU A 172 -31.17 -30.19 11.36
N ALA A 173 -32.50 -30.15 11.55
CA ALA A 173 -33.14 -29.37 12.61
C ALA A 173 -33.59 -30.23 13.80
N GLU A 174 -33.49 -31.56 13.71
CA GLU A 174 -33.92 -32.49 14.77
C GLU A 174 -32.78 -32.87 15.73
N ASP A 175 -31.52 -32.82 15.30
CA ASP A 175 -30.38 -33.24 16.13
C ASP A 175 -29.88 -32.13 17.09
N ASP A 176 -30.14 -30.85 16.77
CA ASP A 176 -29.75 -29.73 17.63
C ASP A 176 -30.76 -29.46 18.77
N MET A 177 -32.03 -29.88 18.65
CA MET A 177 -33.03 -29.69 19.72
C MET A 177 -32.99 -30.76 20.82
N ILE A 178 -32.41 -31.94 20.58
CA ILE A 178 -32.33 -33.00 21.60
C ILE A 178 -31.14 -32.79 22.55
N ALA A 179 -30.08 -32.09 22.13
CA ALA A 179 -28.91 -31.82 22.95
C ALA A 179 -29.13 -30.74 24.03
N ASP A 180 -30.07 -29.80 23.82
CA ASP A 180 -30.35 -28.71 24.77
C ASP A 180 -31.39 -29.09 25.84
N CYS A 181 -32.07 -30.23 25.72
CA CYS A 181 -32.98 -30.77 26.75
C CYS A 181 -32.30 -31.78 27.70
N ALA A 182 -31.01 -32.08 27.50
CA ALA A 182 -30.23 -32.96 28.36
C ALA A 182 -29.13 -32.18 29.10
N PHE A 183 -29.50 -31.14 29.84
CA PHE A 183 -28.72 -30.59 30.96
C PHE A 183 -29.62 -29.92 31.98
#